data_AF-A0A803T480-F1
#
_entry.id   AF-A0A803T480-F1
#
_cell.length_a   1.000
_cell.length_b   1.000
_cell.length_c   1.000
_cell.angle_alpha   90.00
_cell.angle_beta   90.00
_cell.angle_gamma   90.00
#
_symmetry.space_group_name_H-M   'P 1'
#
loop_
_entity.id
_entity.type
_entity.pdbx_description
1 polymer ?
#
loop_
_entity_poly.entity_id
_entity_poly.type
_entity_poly.pdbx_seq_one_letter_code
_entity_poly.pdbx_strand_id
1 'polypeptide(L)'
;VLWKNSTYFWFDLQDYHQLFYQETLHPFKVCKQAQFLYANYIAPSATMDIGLQQATKTEIYSKIEPPFEDLFDSAEEHILTLLLVPWMKMVEQDRGIYRKVELVEETRQLDSVFLKKLQALHEKSISKKSEVRQAPTRENKFTLFYLILPEDFKSYSIFELLQNRLGLEQFRLFLEQQSASVDLMCWIDIEQFRRMLHKNKAQREEKCKEIKNKYLNKKYFFGPDSPATKEEQEQIMKLGGGWGQVLHELVRPVVLLEVQKSIQTRLEKKWLPLYFGSEEHGAPKKPKPHFHDAAEDILIQRFEKKFEPWKHVDNKWISSAREMITFRKALLNPITAYQFQRFVSLKGDLLENGVIFWREVQKYKDMCHSHCDDAIIQNKITSIINCFINSPLPPTIQIDIPEDQAQKIVEQRKELGPYVFREAQMTIFALLFKFWPKFCDFRSNLADENILPLLDKRRARKLEKMRRAREAEDRVRQS
;
A
#
# COMPACT_ATOMS: atom_id res chain seq x y z
N VAL A 1 -10.57 -4.21 36.39
CA VAL A 1 -9.35 -3.46 36.78
C VAL A 1 -8.25 -3.74 35.77
N LEU A 2 -7.84 -5.01 35.59
CA LEU A 2 -6.77 -5.41 34.66
C LEU A 2 -6.90 -4.82 33.24
N TRP A 3 -8.07 -4.94 32.60
CA TRP A 3 -8.28 -4.40 31.24
C TRP A 3 -8.12 -2.88 31.14
N LYS A 4 -8.45 -2.12 32.20
CA LYS A 4 -8.27 -0.66 32.21
C LYS A 4 -6.79 -0.31 32.21
N ASN A 5 -6.03 -0.97 33.09
CA ASN A 5 -4.57 -0.82 33.16
C ASN A 5 -3.92 -1.21 31.82
N SER A 6 -4.37 -2.30 31.21
CA SER A 6 -3.93 -2.75 29.88
C SER A 6 -4.21 -1.72 28.78
N THR A 7 -5.36 -1.02 28.82
CA THR A 7 -5.66 0.05 27.88
C THR A 7 -4.72 1.24 28.06
N TYR A 8 -4.49 1.69 29.30
CA TYR A 8 -3.54 2.79 29.57
C TYR A 8 -2.12 2.43 29.14
N PHE A 9 -1.66 1.22 29.50
CA PHE A 9 -0.36 0.70 29.06
C PHE A 9 -0.25 0.68 27.54
N TRP A 10 -1.30 0.28 26.82
CA TRP A 10 -1.28 0.26 25.36
C TRP A 10 -1.02 1.64 24.75
N PHE A 11 -1.69 2.69 25.24
CA PHE A 11 -1.48 4.06 24.76
C PHE A 11 -0.05 4.54 25.05
N ASP A 12 0.41 4.40 26.29
CA ASP A 12 1.76 4.83 26.68
C ASP A 12 2.85 4.04 25.93
N LEU A 13 2.56 2.79 25.56
CA LEU A 13 3.42 1.96 24.73
C LEU A 13 3.47 2.43 23.27
N GLN A 14 2.36 2.92 22.71
CA GLN A 14 2.39 3.52 21.37
C GLN A 14 3.27 4.78 21.35
N ASP A 15 3.24 5.59 22.41
CA ASP A 15 4.11 6.76 22.55
C ASP A 15 5.59 6.35 22.64
N TYR A 16 5.88 5.25 23.35
CA TYR A 16 7.23 4.66 23.38
C TYR A 16 7.69 4.21 21.99
N HIS A 17 6.86 3.50 21.24
CA HIS A 17 7.18 3.05 19.87
C HIS A 17 7.48 4.24 18.95
N GLN A 18 6.71 5.33 19.04
CA GLN A 18 6.90 6.54 18.23
C GLN A 18 8.29 7.17 18.40
N LEU A 19 8.94 7.00 19.56
CA LEU A 19 10.29 7.54 19.80
C LEU A 19 11.33 6.96 18.84
N PHE A 20 11.15 5.71 18.37
CA PHE A 20 12.11 5.05 17.47
C PHE A 20 11.99 5.50 16.01
N TYR A 21 10.81 5.98 15.60
CA TYR A 21 10.50 6.44 14.24
C TYR A 21 10.87 7.92 14.00
N GLN A 22 11.40 8.61 15.01
CA GLN A 22 11.89 9.99 14.86
C GLN A 22 13.21 10.00 14.07
N GLU A 23 13.40 11.05 13.27
CA GLU A 23 14.63 11.28 12.48
C GLU A 23 15.85 11.36 13.39
N THR A 24 15.72 12.06 14.52
CA THR A 24 16.73 12.12 15.58
C THR A 24 16.27 11.32 16.79
N LEU A 25 17.01 10.27 17.15
CA LEU A 25 16.77 9.52 18.37
C LEU A 25 17.37 10.24 19.58
N HIS A 26 16.61 10.28 20.67
CA HIS A 26 17.08 10.76 21.97
C HIS A 26 17.17 9.61 22.98
N PRO A 27 18.34 8.93 23.12
CA PRO A 27 18.50 7.76 23.99
C PRO A 27 17.96 7.97 25.42
N PHE A 28 18.26 9.12 26.02
CA PHE A 28 17.77 9.45 27.36
C PHE A 28 16.24 9.46 27.48
N LYS A 29 15.54 9.97 26.46
CA LYS A 29 14.06 9.96 26.45
C LYS A 29 13.52 8.54 26.35
N VAL A 30 14.14 7.70 25.53
CA VAL A 30 13.76 6.29 25.37
C VAL A 30 13.97 5.53 26.68
N CYS A 31 15.13 5.68 27.33
CA CYS A 31 15.42 5.07 28.64
C CYS A 31 14.40 5.50 29.70
N LYS A 32 14.12 6.80 29.81
CA LYS A 32 13.14 7.32 30.77
C LYS A 32 11.74 6.75 30.52
N GLN A 33 11.32 6.66 29.26
CA GLN A 33 10.01 6.11 28.90
C GLN A 33 9.93 4.60 29.16
N ALA A 34 10.97 3.84 28.85
CA ALA A 34 11.02 2.41 29.15
C ALA A 34 10.96 2.14 30.66
N GLN A 35 11.71 2.89 31.46
CA GLN A 35 11.69 2.79 32.93
C GLN A 35 10.33 3.16 33.51
N PHE A 36 9.69 4.21 32.98
CA PHE A 36 8.33 4.60 33.37
C PHE A 36 7.33 3.48 33.10
N LEU A 37 7.34 2.91 31.88
CA LEU A 37 6.46 1.80 31.51
C LEU A 37 6.68 0.58 32.41
N TYR A 38 7.94 0.21 32.66
CA TYR A 38 8.27 -0.91 33.52
C TYR A 38 7.78 -0.68 34.96
N ALA A 39 8.09 0.47 35.56
CA ALA A 39 7.76 0.76 36.95
C ALA A 39 6.25 0.83 37.21
N ASN A 40 5.50 1.44 36.29
CA ASN A 40 4.07 1.68 36.49
C ASN A 40 3.19 0.47 36.15
N TYR A 41 3.60 -0.38 35.20
CA TYR A 41 2.75 -1.43 34.66
C TYR A 41 3.29 -2.86 34.85
N ILE A 42 4.61 -3.05 34.93
CA ILE A 42 5.22 -4.40 34.81
C ILE A 42 5.87 -4.87 36.10
N ALA A 43 6.52 -3.96 36.85
CA ALA A 43 7.22 -4.30 38.08
C ALA A 43 6.34 -5.12 39.05
N PRO A 44 6.91 -6.01 39.89
CA PRO A 44 6.13 -6.81 40.83
C PRO A 44 5.23 -5.97 41.76
N SER A 45 5.64 -4.74 42.05
CA SER A 45 4.92 -3.76 42.87
C SER A 45 4.28 -2.63 42.06
N ALA A 46 4.03 -2.84 40.76
CA ALA A 46 3.45 -1.84 39.87
C ALA A 46 2.05 -1.42 40.35
N THR A 47 1.81 -0.11 40.40
CA THR A 47 0.51 0.45 40.81
C THR A 47 -0.60 0.14 39.80
N MET A 48 -0.25 0.08 38.51
CA MET A 48 -1.14 -0.27 37.41
C MET A 48 -0.74 -1.61 36.78
N ASP A 49 -0.47 -2.65 37.59
CA ASP A 49 -0.05 -3.96 37.09
C ASP A 49 -1.00 -4.50 36.01
N ILE A 50 -0.41 -4.96 34.90
CA ILE A 50 -1.11 -5.58 33.76
C ILE A 50 -1.20 -7.12 33.89
N GLY A 51 -0.69 -7.67 34.99
CA GLY A 51 -0.83 -9.10 35.32
C GLY A 51 0.02 -10.01 34.43
N LEU A 52 1.23 -9.57 34.09
CA LEU A 52 2.20 -10.38 33.35
C LEU A 52 2.76 -11.52 34.21
N GLN A 53 3.16 -12.61 33.56
CA GLN A 53 3.88 -13.70 34.23
C GLN A 53 5.25 -13.24 34.71
N GLN A 54 5.69 -13.75 35.86
CA GLN A 54 6.96 -13.35 36.47
C GLN A 54 8.16 -13.61 35.55
N ALA A 55 8.16 -14.69 34.77
CA ALA A 55 9.21 -14.98 33.79
C ALA A 55 9.35 -13.84 32.75
N THR A 56 8.24 -13.36 32.20
CA THR A 56 8.20 -12.24 31.26
C THR A 56 8.64 -10.93 31.91
N LYS A 57 8.25 -10.69 33.18
CA LYS A 57 8.69 -9.51 33.95
C LYS A 57 10.22 -9.49 34.09
N THR A 58 10.82 -10.64 34.40
CA THR A 58 12.28 -10.78 34.51
C THR A 58 12.98 -10.62 33.17
N GLU A 59 12.42 -11.17 32.09
CA GLU A 59 12.97 -11.00 30.74
C GLU A 59 13.02 -9.52 30.34
N ILE A 60 11.92 -8.79 30.49
CA ILE A 60 11.84 -7.36 30.16
C ILE A 60 12.84 -6.56 30.99
N TYR A 61 12.96 -6.85 32.29
CA TYR A 61 13.92 -6.16 33.15
C TYR A 61 15.37 -6.37 32.70
N SER A 62 15.73 -7.60 32.29
CA SER A 62 17.09 -7.91 31.84
C SER A 62 17.50 -7.19 30.54
N LYS A 63 16.54 -6.69 29.77
CA LYS A 63 16.74 -6.02 28.47
C LYS A 63 16.40 -4.52 28.51
N ILE A 64 16.16 -3.96 29.70
CA ILE A 64 15.68 -2.58 29.85
C ILE A 64 16.74 -1.53 29.49
N GLU A 65 18.03 -1.89 29.52
CA GLU A 65 19.15 -0.98 29.25
C GLU A 65 20.20 -1.63 28.34
N PRO A 66 20.41 -1.12 27.11
CA PRO A 66 19.61 -0.09 26.43
C PRO A 66 18.24 -0.61 25.96
N PRO A 67 17.18 0.22 26.00
CA PRO A 67 15.85 -0.16 25.53
C PRO A 67 15.74 -0.13 24.00
N PHE A 68 15.12 -1.15 23.41
CA PHE A 68 14.85 -1.27 21.97
C PHE A 68 13.35 -1.32 21.67
N GLU A 69 13.00 -1.14 20.39
CA GLU A 69 11.61 -1.04 19.93
C GLU A 69 10.77 -2.31 20.19
N ASP A 70 11.42 -3.45 20.40
CA ASP A 70 10.82 -4.76 20.66
C ASP A 70 10.83 -5.17 22.15
N LEU A 71 11.31 -4.29 23.05
CA LEU A 71 11.44 -4.55 24.49
C LEU A 71 10.13 -5.04 25.13
N PHE A 72 9.00 -4.49 24.71
CA PHE A 72 7.68 -4.77 25.31
C PHE A 72 6.81 -5.68 24.44
N ASP A 73 7.34 -6.33 23.40
CA ASP A 73 6.55 -7.18 22.48
C ASP A 73 5.74 -8.26 23.23
N SER A 74 6.34 -8.92 24.22
CA SER A 74 5.66 -9.92 25.06
C SER A 74 4.55 -9.31 25.93
N ALA A 75 4.75 -8.08 26.40
CA ALA A 75 3.75 -7.35 27.17
C ALA A 75 2.57 -6.91 26.28
N GLU A 76 2.88 -6.41 25.08
CA GLU A 76 1.90 -5.98 24.08
C GLU A 76 1.03 -7.15 23.59
N GLU A 77 1.62 -8.30 23.31
CA GLU A 77 0.85 -9.49 22.91
C GLU A 77 -0.12 -9.96 24.01
N HIS A 78 0.33 -9.95 25.28
CA HIS A 78 -0.50 -10.29 26.44
C HIS A 78 -1.68 -9.33 26.58
N ILE A 79 -1.43 -8.01 26.56
CA ILE A 79 -2.50 -7.03 26.73
C ILE A 79 -3.48 -7.02 25.55
N LEU A 80 -3.03 -7.24 24.31
CA LEU A 80 -3.92 -7.34 23.16
C LEU A 80 -4.84 -8.56 23.26
N THR A 81 -4.32 -9.68 23.75
CA THR A 81 -5.13 -10.89 24.00
C THR A 81 -6.17 -10.64 25.10
N LEU A 82 -5.75 -9.96 26.17
CA LEU A 82 -6.62 -9.60 27.29
C LEU A 82 -7.72 -8.63 26.87
N LEU A 83 -7.39 -7.61 26.07
CA LEU A 83 -8.31 -6.58 25.59
C LEU A 83 -9.31 -7.08 24.54
N LEU A 84 -9.03 -8.20 23.87
CA LEU A 84 -9.95 -8.79 22.91
C LEU A 84 -11.30 -9.18 23.54
N VAL A 85 -11.27 -9.75 24.76
CA VAL A 85 -12.49 -10.18 25.47
C VAL A 85 -13.43 -9.00 25.79
N PRO A 86 -13.00 -7.91 26.46
CA PRO A 86 -13.86 -6.76 26.70
C PRO A 86 -14.27 -6.06 25.41
N TRP A 87 -13.40 -6.00 24.39
CA TRP A 87 -13.74 -5.47 23.08
C TRP A 87 -14.91 -6.24 22.44
N MET A 88 -14.83 -7.57 22.39
CA MET A 88 -15.90 -8.42 21.85
C MET A 88 -17.21 -8.24 22.63
N LYS A 89 -17.15 -8.11 23.96
CA LYS A 89 -18.34 -7.83 24.79
C LYS A 89 -18.96 -6.48 24.48
N MET A 90 -18.13 -5.44 24.32
CA MET A 90 -18.58 -4.10 23.92
C MET A 90 -19.24 -4.13 22.55
N VAL A 91 -18.61 -4.77 21.56
CA VAL A 91 -19.17 -4.93 20.21
C VAL A 91 -20.51 -5.65 20.23
N GLU A 92 -20.67 -6.69 21.03
CA GLU A 92 -21.94 -7.42 21.14
C GLU A 92 -23.03 -6.59 21.85
N GLN A 93 -22.66 -5.83 22.90
CA GLN A 93 -23.57 -4.89 23.56
C GLN A 93 -24.03 -3.79 22.62
N ASP A 94 -23.09 -3.18 21.89
CA ASP A 94 -23.36 -2.16 20.88
C ASP A 94 -24.27 -2.71 19.78
N ARG A 95 -24.00 -3.92 19.28
CA ARG A 95 -24.87 -4.59 18.31
C ARG A 95 -26.30 -4.75 18.84
N GLY A 96 -26.45 -5.07 20.13
CA GLY A 96 -27.75 -5.14 20.81
C GLY A 96 -28.44 -3.79 20.99
N ILE A 97 -27.68 -2.70 21.20
CA ILE A 97 -28.20 -1.32 21.32
C ILE A 97 -28.62 -0.78 19.95
N TYR A 98 -27.74 -0.87 18.94
CA TYR A 98 -28.01 -0.35 17.60
C TYR A 98 -29.14 -1.11 16.89
N ARG A 99 -29.35 -2.40 17.22
CA ARG A 99 -30.52 -3.14 16.72
C ARG A 99 -31.86 -2.68 17.34
N LYS A 100 -31.83 -1.97 18.47
CA LYS A 100 -33.02 -1.41 19.15
C LYS A 100 -33.34 0.04 18.74
N VAL A 101 -32.46 0.69 17.99
CA VAL A 101 -32.76 2.01 17.42
C VAL A 101 -33.66 1.76 16.22
N GLU A 102 -34.92 2.18 16.34
CA GLU A 102 -35.88 2.15 15.24
C GLU A 102 -35.32 3.01 14.09
N LEU A 103 -35.11 2.39 12.93
CA LEU A 103 -34.68 3.10 11.73
C LEU A 103 -35.86 3.97 11.27
N VAL A 104 -35.89 5.23 11.70
CA VAL A 104 -36.85 6.21 11.20
C VAL A 104 -36.42 6.62 9.80
N GLU A 105 -37.11 6.10 8.79
CA GLU A 105 -37.02 6.60 7.42
C GLU A 105 -37.70 7.98 7.36
N GLU A 106 -36.91 9.03 7.58
CA GLU A 106 -37.38 10.40 7.46
C GLU A 106 -37.45 10.78 5.96
N THR A 107 -38.59 10.54 5.33
CA THR A 107 -38.86 11.01 3.96
C THR A 107 -39.07 12.53 3.98
N ARG A 108 -37.97 13.27 3.86
CA ARG A 108 -38.02 14.73 3.68
C ARG A 108 -38.53 15.05 2.28
N GLN A 109 -39.83 15.29 2.16
CA GLN A 109 -40.36 15.91 0.94
C GLN A 109 -39.87 17.36 0.88
N LEU A 110 -39.07 17.67 -0.14
CA LEU A 110 -38.66 19.03 -0.49
C LEU A 110 -39.87 19.78 -1.05
N ASP A 111 -40.82 20.16 -0.19
CA ASP A 111 -41.96 21.00 -0.56
C ASP A 111 -41.52 22.47 -0.65
N SER A 112 -40.52 22.69 -1.50
CA SER A 112 -39.93 24.00 -1.76
C SER A 112 -40.83 24.78 -2.70
N VAL A 113 -41.10 26.05 -2.36
CA VAL A 113 -41.84 27.00 -3.22
C VAL A 113 -41.27 27.03 -4.65
N PHE A 114 -39.98 26.74 -4.81
CA PHE A 114 -39.30 26.66 -6.10
C PHE A 114 -39.72 25.45 -6.94
N LEU A 115 -40.06 24.32 -6.32
CA LEU A 115 -40.50 23.11 -7.01
C LEU A 115 -41.93 23.28 -7.59
N LYS A 116 -42.82 23.90 -6.81
CA LYS A 116 -44.16 24.32 -7.28
C LYS A 116 -44.08 25.36 -8.42
N LYS A 117 -43.12 26.30 -8.34
CA LYS A 117 -42.87 27.30 -9.40
C LYS A 117 -42.29 26.68 -10.67
N LEU A 118 -41.43 25.66 -10.54
CA LEU A 118 -40.88 24.88 -11.66
C LEU A 118 -41.97 24.07 -12.38
N GLN A 119 -42.89 23.43 -11.64
CA GLN A 119 -44.02 22.70 -12.23
C GLN A 119 -44.96 23.63 -13.01
N ALA A 120 -45.31 24.80 -12.45
CA ALA A 120 -46.13 25.80 -13.15
C ALA A 120 -45.45 26.38 -14.41
N LEU A 121 -44.12 26.48 -14.43
CA LEU A 121 -43.37 26.88 -15.62
C LEU A 121 -43.32 25.76 -16.67
N HIS A 122 -43.29 24.51 -16.24
CA HIS A 122 -43.31 23.34 -17.13
C HIS A 122 -44.67 23.20 -17.84
N GLU A 123 -45.78 23.42 -17.14
CA GLU A 123 -47.14 23.45 -17.73
C GLU A 123 -47.29 24.59 -18.76
N LYS A 124 -46.77 25.79 -18.45
CA LYS A 124 -46.76 26.91 -19.41
C LYS A 124 -45.86 26.68 -20.63
N SER A 125 -44.81 25.87 -20.47
CA SER A 125 -43.89 25.46 -21.55
C SER A 125 -44.53 24.41 -22.48
N ILE A 126 -45.29 23.46 -21.93
CA ILE A 126 -45.98 22.42 -22.71
C ILE A 126 -47.13 23.03 -23.52
N SER A 127 -47.85 24.01 -22.97
CA SER A 127 -48.94 24.70 -23.67
C SER A 127 -48.48 25.64 -24.81
N LYS A 128 -47.17 25.91 -24.97
CA LYS A 128 -46.63 26.80 -26.01
C LYS A 128 -45.81 26.09 -27.09
N LYS A 129 -45.74 24.76 -27.07
CA LYS A 129 -44.96 23.95 -28.05
C LYS A 129 -45.81 23.33 -29.16
N SER A 130 -46.91 23.97 -29.51
CA SER A 130 -47.60 23.79 -30.79
C SER A 130 -47.37 25.03 -31.66
N GLU A 131 -46.14 25.21 -32.16
CA GLU A 131 -45.86 25.81 -33.48
C GLU A 131 -44.34 26.08 -33.70
N VAL A 132 -43.85 25.50 -34.80
CA VAL A 132 -42.76 25.98 -35.67
C VAL A 132 -41.27 25.69 -35.31
N ARG A 133 -40.53 25.50 -36.41
CA ARG A 133 -39.21 24.91 -36.69
C ARG A 133 -37.98 25.77 -36.29
N GLN A 134 -36.82 25.10 -36.42
CA GLN A 134 -35.46 25.56 -36.82
C GLN A 134 -34.37 25.69 -35.74
N ALA A 135 -33.33 24.87 -35.96
CA ALA A 135 -31.87 25.09 -35.86
C ALA A 135 -31.21 25.55 -34.54
N PRO A 136 -29.93 25.17 -34.32
CA PRO A 136 -29.42 24.85 -32.99
C PRO A 136 -28.59 25.99 -32.38
N THR A 137 -28.77 26.25 -31.09
CA THR A 137 -27.86 27.11 -30.31
C THR A 137 -27.49 26.43 -29.00
N ARG A 138 -26.19 26.35 -28.74
CA ARG A 138 -25.60 25.92 -27.46
C ARG A 138 -26.09 26.81 -26.33
N GLU A 139 -26.28 26.25 -25.16
CA GLU A 139 -25.66 26.77 -23.94
C GLU A 139 -25.70 25.76 -22.79
N ASN A 140 -24.58 25.72 -22.07
CA ASN A 140 -24.30 24.91 -20.91
C ASN A 140 -25.32 25.12 -19.81
N LYS A 141 -25.64 24.04 -19.08
CA LYS A 141 -25.76 24.06 -17.62
C LYS A 141 -25.59 22.64 -17.09
N PHE A 142 -24.46 22.43 -16.39
CA PHE A 142 -24.42 21.63 -15.17
C PHE A 142 -25.75 21.88 -14.42
N THR A 143 -26.49 20.90 -13.94
CA THR A 143 -26.14 20.07 -12.78
C THR A 143 -27.28 19.07 -12.57
N LEU A 144 -26.98 17.92 -11.95
CA LEU A 144 -27.88 17.08 -11.15
C LEU A 144 -29.02 16.36 -11.90
N PHE A 145 -28.71 15.18 -12.45
CA PHE A 145 -29.69 14.12 -12.68
C PHE A 145 -29.09 12.79 -12.22
N TYR A 146 -29.08 12.57 -10.90
CA TYR A 146 -29.20 11.21 -10.39
C TYR A 146 -30.69 10.94 -10.22
N LEU A 147 -31.09 9.76 -10.67
CA LEU A 147 -32.40 9.12 -10.53
C LEU A 147 -33.43 9.57 -11.58
N ILE A 148 -33.58 8.77 -12.63
CA ILE A 148 -34.67 7.78 -12.77
C ILE A 148 -34.45 7.04 -14.11
N LEU A 149 -34.34 5.70 -14.08
CA LEU A 149 -34.61 4.73 -15.17
C LEU A 149 -34.36 3.29 -14.64
N PRO A 150 -34.96 2.24 -15.21
CA PRO A 150 -35.92 1.34 -14.53
C PRO A 150 -35.32 0.00 -14.07
N GLU A 151 -36.15 -0.71 -13.31
CA GLU A 151 -35.96 -1.91 -12.48
C GLU A 151 -35.42 -3.20 -13.13
N ASP A 152 -34.82 -3.20 -14.34
CA ASP A 152 -34.39 -4.46 -15.00
C ASP A 152 -33.01 -4.44 -15.68
N PHE A 153 -32.08 -3.56 -15.26
CA PHE A 153 -30.68 -3.67 -15.66
C PHE A 153 -29.77 -3.66 -14.44
N LYS A 154 -29.06 -4.78 -14.19
CA LYS A 154 -27.88 -4.78 -13.31
C LYS A 154 -26.87 -3.78 -13.88
N SER A 155 -26.88 -2.55 -13.39
CA SER A 155 -25.89 -1.54 -13.75
C SER A 155 -24.58 -1.89 -13.05
N TYR A 156 -23.69 -2.59 -13.75
CA TYR A 156 -22.36 -2.89 -13.25
C TYR A 156 -21.58 -1.59 -13.04
N SER A 157 -21.21 -1.31 -11.79
CA SER A 157 -20.46 -0.11 -11.42
C SER A 157 -18.96 -0.41 -11.38
N ILE A 158 -18.13 0.40 -12.04
CA ILE A 158 -16.67 0.21 -11.99
C ILE A 158 -16.12 0.42 -10.57
N PHE A 159 -16.86 1.17 -9.74
CA PHE A 159 -16.49 1.45 -8.35
C PHE A 159 -16.57 0.21 -7.45
N GLU A 160 -17.44 -0.76 -7.75
CA GLU A 160 -17.52 -2.02 -7.01
C GLU A 160 -16.30 -2.92 -7.30
N LEU A 161 -15.83 -2.96 -8.56
CA LEU A 161 -14.59 -3.66 -8.91
C LEU A 161 -13.34 -3.03 -8.29
N LEU A 162 -13.31 -1.70 -8.11
CA LEU A 162 -12.16 -1.02 -7.52
C LEU A 162 -11.95 -1.33 -6.03
N GLN A 163 -13.00 -1.78 -5.33
CA GLN A 163 -12.89 -2.25 -3.95
C GLN A 163 -12.31 -3.67 -3.86
N ASN A 164 -12.39 -4.46 -4.93
CA ASN A 164 -11.86 -5.81 -5.03
C ASN A 164 -10.58 -5.85 -5.90
N ARG A 165 -9.40 -5.84 -5.27
CA ARG A 165 -8.10 -5.85 -5.97
C ARG A 165 -7.91 -7.04 -6.92
N LEU A 166 -8.53 -8.18 -6.61
CA LEU A 166 -8.43 -9.38 -7.44
C LEU A 166 -9.33 -9.26 -8.68
N GLY A 167 -10.55 -8.76 -8.50
CA GLY A 167 -11.50 -8.54 -9.60
C GLY A 167 -11.02 -7.48 -10.60
N LEU A 168 -10.35 -6.43 -10.12
CA LEU A 168 -9.78 -5.40 -11.00
C LEU A 168 -8.69 -5.97 -11.93
N GLU A 169 -7.86 -6.88 -11.43
CA GLU A 169 -6.77 -7.47 -12.22
C GLU A 169 -7.30 -8.47 -13.26
N GLN A 170 -8.34 -9.23 -12.92
CA GLN A 170 -9.04 -10.11 -13.86
C GLN A 170 -9.72 -9.29 -14.97
N PHE A 171 -10.36 -8.18 -14.62
CA PHE A 171 -10.95 -7.27 -15.58
C PHE A 171 -9.90 -6.58 -16.47
N ARG A 172 -8.73 -6.22 -15.90
CA ARG A 172 -7.60 -5.68 -16.67
C ARG A 172 -7.11 -6.68 -17.72
N LEU A 173 -6.95 -7.95 -17.35
CA LEU A 173 -6.54 -9.02 -18.27
C LEU A 173 -7.58 -9.26 -19.37
N PHE A 174 -8.87 -9.23 -19.04
CA PHE A 174 -9.95 -9.30 -20.02
C PHE A 174 -9.89 -8.14 -21.03
N LEU A 175 -9.70 -6.90 -20.55
CA LEU A 175 -9.57 -5.73 -21.42
C LEU A 175 -8.29 -5.77 -22.28
N GLU A 176 -7.21 -6.35 -21.76
CA GLU A 176 -5.96 -6.55 -22.51
C GLU A 176 -6.14 -7.51 -23.68
N GLN A 177 -6.89 -8.60 -23.49
CA GLN A 177 -7.30 -9.52 -24.57
C GLN A 177 -8.19 -8.84 -25.62
N GLN A 178 -8.96 -7.83 -25.22
CA GLN A 178 -9.84 -7.05 -26.11
C GLN A 178 -9.21 -5.75 -26.62
N SER A 179 -7.89 -5.56 -26.43
CA SER A 179 -7.15 -4.33 -26.81
C SER A 179 -7.69 -3.02 -26.24
N ALA A 180 -8.46 -3.09 -25.15
CA ALA A 180 -9.14 -1.95 -24.49
C ALA A 180 -8.55 -1.61 -23.12
N SER A 181 -7.40 -2.18 -22.74
CA SER A 181 -6.72 -1.92 -21.46
C SER A 181 -6.36 -0.43 -21.26
N VAL A 182 -6.17 0.30 -22.36
CA VAL A 182 -5.89 1.75 -22.37
C VAL A 182 -7.04 2.55 -21.75
N ASP A 183 -8.30 2.09 -21.87
CA ASP A 183 -9.47 2.71 -21.26
C ASP A 183 -9.40 2.67 -19.74
N LEU A 184 -9.09 1.50 -19.16
CA LEU A 184 -8.96 1.35 -17.72
C LEU A 184 -7.76 2.14 -17.17
N MET A 185 -6.63 2.13 -17.87
CA MET A 185 -5.44 2.87 -17.46
C MET A 185 -5.65 4.39 -17.47
N CYS A 186 -6.33 4.92 -18.49
CA CYS A 186 -6.67 6.34 -18.58
C CYS A 186 -7.59 6.76 -17.42
N TRP A 187 -8.59 5.94 -17.09
CA TRP A 187 -9.50 6.22 -15.97
C TRP A 187 -8.76 6.25 -14.62
N ILE A 188 -7.85 5.29 -14.38
CA ILE A 188 -7.04 5.22 -13.15
C ILE A 188 -6.10 6.43 -13.04
N ASP A 189 -5.42 6.81 -14.12
CA ASP A 189 -4.48 7.94 -14.10
C ASP A 189 -5.20 9.28 -13.80
N ILE A 190 -6.41 9.48 -14.34
CA ILE A 190 -7.25 10.66 -14.04
C ILE A 190 -7.78 10.63 -12.61
N GLU A 191 -8.23 9.46 -12.12
CA GLU A 191 -8.69 9.30 -10.73
C GLU A 191 -7.57 9.58 -9.73
N GLN A 192 -6.34 9.16 -10.02
CA GLN A 192 -5.17 9.49 -9.21
C GLN A 192 -4.85 11.00 -9.24
N PHE A 193 -4.96 11.66 -10.39
CA PHE A 193 -4.78 13.11 -10.49
C PHE A 193 -5.82 13.88 -9.65
N ARG A 194 -7.07 13.40 -9.60
CA ARG A 194 -8.13 14.00 -8.75
C ARG A 194 -7.82 13.91 -7.27
N ARG A 195 -7.20 12.81 -6.83
CA ARG A 195 -6.84 12.55 -5.42
C ARG A 195 -5.57 13.28 -4.97
N MET A 196 -4.82 13.94 -5.86
CA MET A 196 -3.64 14.72 -5.49
C MET A 196 -4.01 16.00 -4.74
N LEU A 197 -3.35 16.23 -3.60
CA LEU A 197 -3.48 17.44 -2.78
C LEU A 197 -3.16 18.70 -3.59
N HIS A 198 -4.03 19.72 -3.49
CA HIS A 198 -3.88 21.01 -4.20
C HIS A 198 -2.64 21.83 -3.78
N LYS A 199 -1.96 21.45 -2.71
CA LYS A 199 -0.75 22.10 -2.19
C LYS A 199 0.49 21.88 -3.07
N ASN A 200 0.55 20.77 -3.84
CA ASN A 200 1.67 20.44 -4.71
C ASN A 200 1.39 20.85 -6.17
N LYS A 201 1.34 22.16 -6.42
CA LYS A 201 0.97 22.73 -7.74
C LYS A 201 1.86 22.21 -8.88
N ALA A 202 3.19 22.18 -8.68
CA ALA A 202 4.14 21.73 -9.71
C ALA A 202 4.01 20.23 -10.08
N GLN A 203 3.83 19.34 -9.09
CA GLN A 203 3.66 17.90 -9.35
C GLN A 203 2.31 17.60 -10.03
N ARG A 204 1.28 18.36 -9.67
CA ARG A 204 -0.05 18.24 -10.29
C ARG A 204 -0.02 18.75 -11.73
N GLU A 205 0.70 19.83 -12.00
CA GLU A 205 0.94 20.36 -13.35
C GLU A 205 1.70 19.34 -14.21
N GLU A 206 2.74 18.71 -13.68
CA GLU A 206 3.50 17.67 -14.39
C GLU A 206 2.64 16.43 -14.70
N LYS A 207 1.89 15.92 -13.72
CA LYS A 207 0.98 14.78 -13.96
C LYS A 207 -0.13 15.11 -14.95
N CYS A 208 -0.58 16.37 -14.98
CA CYS A 208 -1.53 16.85 -15.98
C CYS A 208 -0.94 16.80 -17.40
N LYS A 209 0.33 17.23 -17.55
CA LYS A 209 1.07 17.14 -18.82
C LYS A 209 1.24 15.68 -19.27
N GLU A 210 1.58 14.78 -18.36
CA GLU A 210 1.71 13.35 -18.65
C GLU A 210 0.40 12.72 -19.14
N ILE A 211 -0.71 12.96 -18.43
CA ILE A 211 -2.04 12.45 -18.81
C ILE A 211 -2.45 12.98 -20.19
N LYS A 212 -2.21 14.27 -20.45
CA LYS A 212 -2.48 14.88 -21.75
C LYS A 212 -1.73 14.19 -22.88
N ASN A 213 -0.41 14.05 -22.75
CA ASN A 213 0.43 13.50 -23.81
C ASN A 213 0.10 12.03 -24.09
N LYS A 214 -0.21 11.27 -23.03
CA LYS A 214 -0.47 9.83 -23.10
C LYS A 214 -1.86 9.51 -23.67
N TYR A 215 -2.88 10.29 -23.32
CA TYR A 215 -4.27 9.93 -23.61
C TYR A 215 -5.01 10.92 -24.53
N LEU A 216 -4.75 12.23 -24.44
CA LEU A 216 -5.44 13.26 -25.23
C LEU A 216 -4.75 13.50 -26.58
N ASN A 217 -4.58 12.43 -27.36
CA ASN A 217 -3.95 12.47 -28.66
C ASN A 217 -4.83 11.82 -29.75
N LYS A 218 -4.47 12.03 -31.02
CA LYS A 218 -5.18 11.47 -32.20
C LYS A 218 -5.11 9.95 -32.31
N LYS A 219 -4.28 9.28 -31.49
CA LYS A 219 -4.15 7.82 -31.50
C LYS A 219 -5.14 7.14 -30.55
N TYR A 220 -5.66 7.86 -29.56
CA TYR A 220 -6.53 7.30 -28.54
C TYR A 220 -7.82 8.12 -28.36
N PHE A 221 -7.83 9.19 -27.55
CA PHE A 221 -9.08 9.91 -27.25
C PHE A 221 -9.66 10.69 -28.44
N PHE A 222 -8.82 11.13 -29.38
CA PHE A 222 -9.24 11.77 -30.63
C PHE A 222 -9.03 10.87 -31.86
N GLY A 223 -8.87 9.56 -31.62
CA GLY A 223 -8.70 8.55 -32.66
C GLY A 223 -10.02 7.91 -33.11
N PRO A 224 -9.96 7.03 -34.12
CA PRO A 224 -11.13 6.32 -34.63
C PRO A 224 -11.75 5.36 -33.58
N ASP A 225 -10.96 4.81 -32.67
CA ASP A 225 -11.39 3.87 -31.60
C ASP A 225 -11.64 4.55 -30.25
N SER A 226 -11.92 5.84 -30.28
CA SER A 226 -12.08 6.67 -29.10
C SER A 226 -13.19 6.17 -28.16
N PRO A 227 -13.01 6.37 -26.83
CA PRO A 227 -14.04 6.06 -25.87
C PRO A 227 -15.22 7.05 -25.86
N ALA A 228 -15.14 8.16 -26.60
CA ALA A 228 -16.17 9.19 -26.70
C ALA A 228 -16.70 9.31 -28.14
N THR A 229 -17.98 9.64 -28.31
CA THR A 229 -18.54 9.88 -29.66
C THR A 229 -17.91 11.12 -30.30
N LYS A 230 -18.03 11.28 -31.63
CA LYS A 230 -17.48 12.46 -32.33
C LYS A 230 -18.07 13.77 -31.78
N GLU A 231 -19.35 13.75 -31.39
CA GLU A 231 -20.04 14.88 -30.77
C GLU A 231 -19.48 15.20 -29.38
N GLU A 232 -19.20 14.17 -28.57
CA GLU A 232 -18.60 14.31 -27.23
C GLU A 232 -17.14 14.81 -27.32
N GLN A 233 -16.35 14.29 -28.26
CA GLN A 233 -14.99 14.78 -28.52
C GLN A 233 -14.98 16.26 -28.91
N GLU A 234 -15.92 16.68 -29.76
CA GLU A 234 -16.09 18.09 -30.13
C GLU A 234 -16.55 18.96 -28.96
N GLN A 235 -17.40 18.44 -28.08
CA GLN A 235 -17.86 19.16 -26.89
C GLN A 235 -16.74 19.36 -25.87
N ILE A 236 -15.92 18.33 -25.65
CA ILE A 236 -14.71 18.38 -24.84
C ILE A 236 -13.69 19.37 -25.44
N MET A 237 -13.58 19.40 -26.78
CA MET A 237 -12.73 20.35 -27.51
C MET A 237 -13.19 21.80 -27.34
N LYS A 238 -14.51 22.05 -27.30
CA LYS A 238 -15.09 23.38 -27.09
C LYS A 238 -14.91 23.86 -25.65
N LEU A 239 -15.00 22.97 -24.67
CA LEU A 239 -14.72 23.24 -23.26
C LEU A 239 -13.23 23.56 -23.01
N GLY A 240 -12.33 23.04 -23.86
CA GLY A 240 -10.89 23.28 -23.85
C GLY A 240 -10.40 24.55 -24.55
N GLY A 241 -11.28 25.37 -25.14
CA GLY A 241 -10.90 26.61 -25.86
C GLY A 241 -10.57 26.43 -27.34
N GLY A 242 -10.88 25.28 -27.94
CA GLY A 242 -10.66 24.99 -29.36
C GLY A 242 -9.29 24.37 -29.68
N TRP A 243 -9.11 23.93 -30.93
CA TRP A 243 -7.92 23.19 -31.40
C TRP A 243 -6.58 23.91 -31.13
N GLY A 244 -6.59 25.24 -31.08
CA GLY A 244 -5.40 26.05 -30.81
C GLY A 244 -5.02 26.17 -29.32
N GLN A 245 -5.99 26.11 -28.39
CA GLN A 245 -5.72 26.28 -26.94
C GLN A 245 -5.59 24.96 -26.18
N VAL A 246 -6.04 23.84 -26.74
CA VAL A 246 -5.70 22.49 -26.27
C VAL A 246 -4.20 22.18 -26.46
N LEU A 247 -3.44 23.06 -27.12
CA LEU A 247 -1.97 23.02 -27.24
C LEU A 247 -1.22 23.71 -26.08
N HIS A 248 -1.88 24.46 -25.19
CA HIS A 248 -1.21 24.97 -23.97
C HIS A 248 -0.90 23.84 -22.99
N GLU A 249 0.21 23.99 -22.25
CA GLU A 249 0.80 22.89 -21.46
C GLU A 249 -0.11 22.34 -20.34
N LEU A 250 -1.16 23.05 -19.92
CA LEU A 250 -2.02 22.64 -18.80
C LEU A 250 -3.47 22.39 -19.26
N VAL A 251 -3.95 21.15 -19.09
CA VAL A 251 -5.35 20.78 -19.36
C VAL A 251 -6.23 21.24 -18.20
N ARG A 252 -7.36 21.91 -18.51
CA ARG A 252 -8.31 22.34 -17.48
C ARG A 252 -8.92 21.11 -16.78
N PRO A 253 -9.04 21.07 -15.44
CA PRO A 253 -9.60 19.93 -14.72
C PRO A 253 -10.99 19.48 -15.21
N VAL A 254 -11.81 20.43 -15.68
CA VAL A 254 -13.15 20.16 -16.25
C VAL A 254 -13.07 19.27 -17.49
N VAL A 255 -12.02 19.39 -18.30
CA VAL A 255 -11.79 18.55 -19.50
C VAL A 255 -11.46 17.12 -19.09
N LEU A 256 -10.61 16.93 -18.06
CA LEU A 256 -10.26 15.61 -17.55
C LEU A 256 -11.44 14.88 -16.92
N LEU A 257 -12.37 15.61 -16.29
CA LEU A 257 -13.59 15.03 -15.72
C LEU A 257 -14.54 14.50 -16.79
N GLU A 258 -14.73 15.24 -17.89
CA GLU A 258 -15.60 14.77 -18.97
C GLU A 258 -14.96 13.59 -19.73
N VAL A 259 -13.63 13.61 -19.91
CA VAL A 259 -12.86 12.47 -20.43
C VAL A 259 -13.04 11.23 -19.55
N GLN A 260 -12.89 11.38 -18.23
CA GLN A 260 -13.08 10.28 -17.27
C GLN A 260 -14.49 9.70 -17.34
N LYS A 261 -15.50 10.55 -17.51
CA LYS A 261 -16.91 10.15 -17.60
C LYS A 261 -17.25 9.40 -18.90
N SER A 262 -16.72 9.83 -20.05
CA SER A 262 -16.87 9.08 -21.31
C SER A 262 -16.23 7.69 -21.21
N ILE A 263 -15.03 7.62 -20.61
CA ILE A 263 -14.32 6.34 -20.40
C ILE A 263 -15.07 5.43 -19.43
N GLN A 264 -15.56 5.98 -18.32
CA GLN A 264 -16.37 5.24 -17.36
C GLN A 264 -17.63 4.67 -18.02
N THR A 265 -18.33 5.47 -18.82
CA THR A 265 -19.53 5.05 -19.54
C THR A 265 -19.24 3.89 -20.49
N ARG A 266 -18.10 3.92 -21.19
CA ARG A 266 -17.68 2.82 -22.06
C ARG A 266 -17.32 1.57 -21.26
N LEU A 267 -16.60 1.70 -20.15
CA LEU A 267 -16.24 0.57 -19.30
C LEU A 267 -17.48 -0.09 -18.69
N GLU A 268 -18.43 0.70 -18.18
CA GLU A 268 -19.65 0.21 -17.52
C GLU A 268 -20.72 -0.31 -18.49
N LYS A 269 -20.89 0.33 -19.65
CA LYS A 269 -21.96 -0.07 -20.60
C LYS A 269 -21.51 -1.07 -21.66
N LYS A 270 -20.22 -1.09 -22.02
CA LYS A 270 -19.70 -1.97 -23.09
C LYS A 270 -18.90 -3.13 -22.53
N TRP A 271 -17.95 -2.87 -21.63
CA TRP A 271 -16.97 -3.88 -21.26
C TRP A 271 -17.33 -4.72 -20.04
N LEU A 272 -17.93 -4.11 -19.02
CA LEU A 272 -18.37 -4.83 -17.82
C LEU A 272 -19.45 -5.88 -18.11
N PRO A 273 -20.48 -5.62 -18.94
CA PRO A 273 -21.45 -6.65 -19.32
C PRO A 273 -20.82 -7.81 -20.09
N LEU A 274 -19.82 -7.55 -20.95
CA LEU A 274 -19.09 -8.60 -21.67
C LEU A 274 -18.18 -9.41 -20.75
N TYR A 275 -17.58 -8.77 -19.74
CA TYR A 275 -16.78 -9.43 -18.72
C TYR A 275 -17.63 -10.41 -17.89
N PHE A 276 -18.75 -9.94 -17.33
CA PHE A 276 -19.65 -10.79 -16.54
C PHE A 276 -20.39 -11.84 -17.40
N GLY A 277 -20.76 -11.50 -18.63
CA GLY A 277 -21.35 -12.45 -19.59
C GLY A 277 -20.38 -13.56 -20.01
N SER A 278 -19.07 -13.29 -20.01
CA SER A 278 -18.04 -14.30 -20.28
C SER A 278 -17.82 -15.29 -19.13
N GLU A 279 -18.13 -14.90 -17.88
CA GLU A 279 -18.09 -15.81 -16.73
C GLU A 279 -19.32 -16.73 -16.65
N GLU A 280 -20.52 -16.26 -17.04
CA GLU A 280 -21.75 -17.07 -16.90
C GLU A 280 -21.94 -18.16 -17.98
N HIS A 281 -21.28 -18.07 -19.14
CA HIS A 281 -21.48 -19.04 -20.25
C HIS A 281 -20.25 -19.89 -20.58
N GLY A 282 -19.29 -19.98 -19.67
CA GLY A 282 -18.05 -20.72 -19.93
C GLY A 282 -17.37 -21.25 -18.68
N ALA A 283 -17.89 -22.35 -18.11
CA ALA A 283 -16.97 -23.34 -17.57
C ALA A 283 -16.27 -24.02 -18.76
N PRO A 284 -15.00 -23.69 -19.05
CA PRO A 284 -14.08 -24.79 -19.25
C PRO A 284 -12.63 -24.53 -18.81
N LYS A 285 -12.12 -25.59 -18.15
CA LYS A 285 -10.76 -26.13 -18.24
C LYS A 285 -9.64 -25.27 -17.65
N LYS A 286 -9.18 -25.71 -16.47
CA LYS A 286 -7.78 -25.62 -16.06
C LYS A 286 -6.86 -25.94 -17.25
N PRO A 287 -5.94 -25.04 -17.64
CA PRO A 287 -4.72 -25.41 -18.33
C PRO A 287 -3.55 -25.18 -17.36
N LYS A 288 -2.88 -26.27 -16.96
CA LYS A 288 -1.41 -26.24 -16.87
C LYS A 288 -0.89 -26.35 -18.33
N PRO A 289 0.33 -25.95 -18.74
CA PRO A 289 1.48 -25.37 -18.00
C PRO A 289 2.25 -24.24 -18.76
N HIS A 290 3.21 -23.60 -18.07
CA HIS A 290 4.55 -23.12 -18.52
C HIS A 290 4.79 -22.12 -19.70
N PHE A 291 5.75 -21.21 -19.43
CA PHE A 291 6.51 -20.25 -20.28
C PHE A 291 5.78 -18.93 -20.60
N HIS A 292 6.36 -17.73 -20.43
CA HIS A 292 7.77 -17.32 -20.46
C HIS A 292 8.06 -16.19 -19.46
N ASP A 293 9.23 -16.26 -18.82
CA ASP A 293 9.95 -15.10 -18.26
C ASP A 293 10.27 -14.15 -19.42
N ALA A 294 9.78 -12.92 -19.34
CA ALA A 294 10.26 -11.76 -20.11
C ALA A 294 9.61 -10.42 -19.68
N ALA A 295 8.63 -10.42 -18.77
CA ALA A 295 7.85 -9.20 -18.46
C ALA A 295 7.81 -8.81 -16.96
N GLU A 296 8.59 -9.46 -16.09
CA GLU A 296 8.72 -9.02 -14.68
C GLU A 296 9.83 -7.96 -14.49
N ASP A 297 10.66 -7.68 -15.50
CA ASP A 297 11.79 -6.73 -15.40
C ASP A 297 11.48 -5.28 -15.84
N ILE A 298 10.26 -4.96 -16.28
CA ILE A 298 9.92 -3.58 -16.73
C ILE A 298 9.06 -2.80 -15.71
N LEU A 299 8.49 -3.46 -14.69
CA LEU A 299 7.52 -2.84 -13.78
C LEU A 299 8.07 -2.48 -12.39
N ILE A 300 9.32 -2.81 -12.07
CA ILE A 300 9.93 -2.40 -10.80
C ILE A 300 10.77 -1.11 -10.95
N GLN A 301 11.32 -0.80 -12.13
CA GLN A 301 12.20 0.37 -12.30
C GLN A 301 11.50 1.74 -12.43
N ARG A 302 10.17 1.80 -12.56
CA ARG A 302 9.47 3.08 -12.84
C ARG A 302 8.78 3.73 -11.64
N PHE A 303 8.87 3.13 -10.45
CA PHE A 303 8.35 3.72 -9.21
C PHE A 303 9.43 4.30 -8.27
N GLU A 304 10.70 4.32 -8.69
CA GLU A 304 11.82 4.79 -7.85
C GLU A 304 12.44 6.14 -8.26
N LYS A 305 11.96 6.80 -9.31
CA LYS A 305 12.42 8.17 -9.60
C LYS A 305 11.45 9.21 -9.05
N LYS A 306 11.57 9.45 -7.74
CA LYS A 306 11.42 10.74 -7.03
C LYS A 306 11.31 10.47 -5.53
N PHE A 307 12.44 10.14 -4.90
CA PHE A 307 12.62 10.37 -3.47
C PHE A 307 13.25 11.75 -3.30
N GLU A 308 12.52 12.65 -2.66
CA GLU A 308 12.99 13.91 -2.08
C GLU A 308 12.06 14.24 -0.89
N PRO A 309 12.53 14.98 0.13
CA PRO A 309 12.97 14.44 1.40
C PRO A 309 11.82 14.30 2.40
N TRP A 310 11.95 13.32 3.29
CA TRP A 310 11.14 13.03 4.46
C TRP A 310 10.40 14.24 5.05
N LYS A 311 9.12 14.41 4.68
CA LYS A 311 8.14 15.17 5.45
C LYS A 311 6.81 14.43 5.43
N HIS A 312 6.42 14.02 6.63
CA HIS A 312 5.17 13.34 6.99
C HIS A 312 5.09 11.88 6.57
N VAL A 313 5.58 11.01 7.46
CA VAL A 313 5.10 9.62 7.57
C VAL A 313 3.66 9.68 8.08
N ASP A 314 2.73 10.06 7.21
CA ASP A 314 1.30 10.01 7.49
C ASP A 314 0.83 8.55 7.38
N ASN A 315 0.66 7.89 8.52
CA ASN A 315 -0.46 7.00 8.86
C ASN A 315 -0.88 5.94 7.82
N LYS A 316 0.07 5.21 7.22
CA LYS A 316 -0.22 3.99 6.41
C LYS A 316 0.38 2.69 6.94
N TRP A 317 0.94 2.70 8.14
CA TRP A 317 1.46 1.52 8.84
C TRP A 317 0.49 0.98 9.91
N ILE A 318 -0.81 0.95 9.66
CA ILE A 318 -1.73 0.20 10.52
C ILE A 318 -1.73 -1.26 10.05
N SER A 319 -0.58 -1.90 10.14
CA SER A 319 -0.53 -3.35 10.30
C SER A 319 -0.85 -3.63 11.76
N SER A 320 -1.53 -4.74 12.06
CA SER A 320 -1.85 -5.00 13.47
C SER A 320 -0.54 -5.18 14.24
N ALA A 321 -0.41 -4.57 15.41
CA ALA A 321 0.77 -4.75 16.28
C ALA A 321 1.10 -6.25 16.46
N ARG A 322 0.05 -7.09 16.51
CA ARG A 322 0.14 -8.55 16.54
C ARG A 322 0.86 -9.14 15.32
N GLU A 323 0.61 -8.68 14.09
CA GLU A 323 1.32 -9.14 12.89
C GLU A 323 2.79 -8.74 12.92
N MET A 324 3.11 -7.53 13.38
CA MET A 324 4.49 -7.06 13.51
C MET A 324 5.27 -7.91 14.52
N ILE A 325 4.70 -8.16 15.70
CA ILE A 325 5.27 -9.03 16.73
C ILE A 325 5.45 -10.45 16.19
N THR A 326 4.42 -10.99 15.52
CA THR A 326 4.48 -12.33 14.91
C THR A 326 5.61 -12.42 13.88
N PHE A 327 5.78 -11.38 13.06
CA PHE A 327 6.86 -11.34 12.08
C PHE A 327 8.25 -11.26 12.73
N ARG A 328 8.45 -10.41 13.75
CA ARG A 328 9.71 -10.38 14.51
C ARG A 328 10.04 -11.74 15.12
N LYS A 329 9.06 -12.40 15.75
CA LYS A 329 9.22 -13.77 16.27
C LYS A 329 9.59 -14.77 15.17
N ALA A 330 8.99 -14.65 13.98
CA ALA A 330 9.32 -15.49 12.83
C ALA A 330 10.76 -15.27 12.33
N LEU A 331 11.26 -14.04 12.36
CA LEU A 331 12.64 -13.71 12.00
C LEU A 331 13.67 -14.16 13.04
N LEU A 332 13.27 -14.22 14.33
CA LEU A 332 14.09 -14.78 15.41
C LEU A 332 14.14 -16.32 15.38
N ASN A 333 13.09 -16.98 14.88
CA ASN A 333 13.07 -18.42 14.73
C ASN A 333 14.00 -18.87 13.58
N PRO A 334 15.05 -19.68 13.83
CA PRO A 334 16.05 -20.00 12.82
C PRO A 334 15.49 -20.75 11.61
N ILE A 335 14.49 -21.62 11.81
CA ILE A 335 13.86 -22.42 10.75
C ILE A 335 12.98 -21.51 9.89
N THR A 336 12.08 -20.76 10.54
CA THR A 336 11.13 -19.89 9.84
C THR A 336 11.87 -18.77 9.10
N ALA A 337 12.88 -18.17 9.74
CA ALA A 337 13.72 -17.15 9.12
C ALA A 337 14.48 -17.70 7.90
N TYR A 338 15.00 -18.93 7.97
CA TYR A 338 15.66 -19.57 6.83
C TYR A 338 14.70 -19.85 5.67
N GLN A 339 13.50 -20.34 5.95
CA GLN A 339 12.46 -20.52 4.93
C GLN A 339 12.06 -19.17 4.30
N PHE A 340 11.88 -18.14 5.12
CA PHE A 340 11.55 -16.80 4.66
C PHE A 340 12.68 -16.18 3.83
N GLN A 341 13.93 -16.32 4.26
CA GLN A 341 15.14 -15.93 3.52
C GLN A 341 15.14 -16.55 2.12
N ARG A 342 14.89 -17.86 2.03
CA ARG A 342 14.80 -18.57 0.75
C ARG A 342 13.65 -18.07 -0.11
N PHE A 343 12.50 -17.78 0.50
CA PHE A 343 11.34 -17.23 -0.20
C PHE A 343 11.61 -15.86 -0.81
N VAL A 344 12.19 -14.92 -0.05
CA VAL A 344 12.45 -13.56 -0.53
C VAL A 344 13.60 -13.49 -1.53
N SER A 345 14.55 -14.44 -1.52
CA SER A 345 15.59 -14.56 -2.56
C SER A 345 15.03 -14.72 -3.98
N LEU A 346 13.81 -15.25 -4.10
CA LEU A 346 13.13 -15.36 -5.38
C LEU A 346 12.53 -14.02 -5.85
N LYS A 347 12.32 -13.07 -4.94
CA LYS A 347 11.60 -11.80 -5.18
C LYS A 347 12.51 -10.60 -5.40
N GLY A 348 13.74 -10.63 -4.92
CA GLY A 348 14.70 -9.54 -5.11
C GLY A 348 16.10 -9.96 -4.66
N ASP A 349 17.11 -9.39 -5.30
CA ASP A 349 18.49 -9.87 -5.17
C ASP A 349 19.12 -9.52 -3.82
N LEU A 350 18.73 -8.39 -3.21
CA LEU A 350 19.25 -7.94 -1.90
C LEU A 350 18.33 -8.32 -0.72
N LEU A 351 17.13 -8.87 -0.98
CA LEU A 351 16.17 -9.19 0.08
C LEU A 351 16.63 -10.33 0.98
N GLU A 352 17.34 -11.32 0.41
CA GLU A 352 17.96 -12.40 1.18
C GLU A 352 18.95 -11.84 2.22
N ASN A 353 19.81 -10.90 1.79
CA ASN A 353 20.74 -10.22 2.67
C ASN A 353 20.03 -9.38 3.74
N GLY A 354 18.88 -8.76 3.40
CA GLY A 354 18.06 -8.03 4.37
C GLY A 354 17.62 -8.91 5.56
N VAL A 355 17.23 -10.17 5.32
CA VAL A 355 16.86 -11.11 6.41
C VAL A 355 18.07 -11.46 7.29
N ILE A 356 19.24 -11.64 6.68
CA ILE A 356 20.48 -11.92 7.42
C ILE A 356 20.90 -10.70 8.24
N PHE A 357 20.90 -9.51 7.64
CA PHE A 357 21.21 -8.25 8.29
C PHE A 357 20.31 -8.01 9.50
N TRP A 358 18.98 -8.16 9.36
CA TRP A 358 18.05 -7.93 10.47
C TRP A 358 18.35 -8.87 11.66
N ARG A 359 18.66 -10.14 11.40
CA ARG A 359 19.07 -11.10 12.44
C ARG A 359 20.42 -10.75 13.07
N GLU A 360 21.38 -10.28 12.28
CA GLU A 360 22.67 -9.85 12.81
C GLU A 360 22.57 -8.59 13.68
N VAL A 361 21.67 -7.67 13.34
CA VAL A 361 21.37 -6.52 14.21
C VAL A 361 20.72 -6.98 15.51
N GLN A 362 19.84 -7.98 15.50
CA GLN A 362 19.28 -8.52 16.75
C GLN A 362 20.36 -9.14 17.65
N LYS A 363 21.28 -9.94 17.10
CA LYS A 363 22.43 -10.45 17.87
C LYS A 363 23.30 -9.33 18.44
N TYR A 364 23.48 -8.25 17.67
CA TYR A 364 24.20 -7.06 18.14
C TYR A 364 23.47 -6.38 19.31
N LYS A 365 22.14 -6.27 19.28
CA LYS A 365 21.34 -5.77 20.41
C LYS A 365 21.52 -6.64 21.65
N ASP A 366 21.46 -7.97 21.49
CA ASP A 366 21.70 -8.91 22.59
C ASP A 366 23.11 -8.73 23.20
N MET A 367 24.12 -8.47 22.36
CA MET A 367 25.49 -8.18 22.83
C MET A 367 25.58 -6.87 23.65
N CYS A 368 24.72 -5.89 23.34
CA CYS A 368 24.64 -4.65 24.12
C CYS A 368 24.03 -4.90 25.51
N HIS A 369 23.16 -5.90 25.67
CA HIS A 369 22.59 -6.30 26.96
C HIS A 369 23.52 -7.19 27.78
N SER A 370 24.40 -7.97 27.14
CA SER A 370 25.33 -8.85 27.83
C SER A 370 26.58 -8.15 28.39
N HIS A 371 26.65 -6.81 28.34
CA HIS A 371 27.80 -6.00 28.76
C HIS A 371 29.13 -6.51 28.16
N CYS A 372 29.13 -6.85 26.87
CA CYS A 372 30.36 -7.22 26.17
C CYS A 372 31.35 -6.05 26.16
N ASP A 373 32.64 -6.37 26.10
CA ASP A 373 33.70 -5.36 25.93
C ASP A 373 33.45 -4.50 24.68
N ASP A 374 33.67 -3.18 24.81
CA ASP A 374 33.44 -2.20 23.75
C ASP A 374 34.22 -2.56 22.48
N ALA A 375 35.40 -3.18 22.61
CA ALA A 375 36.17 -3.66 21.47
C ALA A 375 35.45 -4.77 20.70
N ILE A 376 34.77 -5.68 21.39
CA ILE A 376 33.98 -6.76 20.76
C ILE A 376 32.75 -6.18 20.05
N ILE A 377 32.08 -5.22 20.70
CA ILE A 377 30.94 -4.50 20.11
C ILE A 377 31.38 -3.73 18.86
N GLN A 378 32.54 -3.08 18.88
CA GLN A 378 33.11 -2.37 17.72
C GLN A 378 33.49 -3.30 16.58
N ASN A 379 34.08 -4.45 16.89
CA ASN A 379 34.36 -5.49 15.90
C ASN A 379 33.08 -6.01 15.27
N LYS A 380 32.01 -6.15 16.06
CA LYS A 380 30.69 -6.54 15.56
C LYS A 380 30.10 -5.48 14.62
N ILE A 381 30.10 -4.21 15.01
CA ILE A 381 29.63 -3.09 14.19
C ILE A 381 30.39 -3.06 12.86
N THR A 382 31.73 -3.11 12.93
CA THR A 382 32.60 -3.15 11.75
C THR A 382 32.26 -4.32 10.83
N SER A 383 32.02 -5.51 11.39
CA SER A 383 31.68 -6.70 10.62
C SER A 383 30.34 -6.54 9.90
N ILE A 384 29.32 -6.03 10.59
CA ILE A 384 28.00 -5.76 9.98
C ILE A 384 28.13 -4.73 8.85
N ILE A 385 28.87 -3.64 9.06
CA ILE A 385 29.11 -2.61 8.04
C ILE A 385 29.80 -3.22 6.81
N ASN A 386 30.89 -3.96 7.00
CA ASN A 386 31.66 -4.53 5.90
C ASN A 386 30.90 -5.63 5.14
N CYS A 387 29.94 -6.31 5.76
CA CYS A 387 29.14 -7.34 5.08
C CYS A 387 27.95 -6.75 4.32
N PHE A 388 27.30 -5.72 4.87
CA PHE A 388 25.98 -5.28 4.39
C PHE A 388 25.94 -3.88 3.80
N ILE A 389 26.79 -2.96 4.27
CA ILE A 389 26.66 -1.51 3.97
C ILE A 389 27.84 -1.01 3.12
N ASN A 390 29.06 -1.40 3.47
CA ASN A 390 30.29 -1.05 2.76
C ASN A 390 31.07 -2.32 2.38
N SER A 391 30.44 -3.15 1.56
CA SER A 391 31.04 -4.39 1.07
C SER A 391 32.14 -4.13 0.05
N PRO A 392 33.26 -4.87 0.11
CA PRO A 392 34.27 -4.86 -0.95
C PRO A 392 33.74 -5.50 -2.25
N LEU A 393 32.60 -6.19 -2.20
CA LEU A 393 31.95 -6.80 -3.36
C LEU A 393 30.87 -5.87 -3.92
N PRO A 394 30.86 -5.56 -5.22
CA PRO A 394 29.80 -4.76 -5.83
C PRO A 394 28.46 -5.54 -5.94
N PRO A 395 27.30 -4.89 -5.75
CA PRO A 395 27.14 -3.50 -5.27
C PRO A 395 27.61 -3.35 -3.82
N THR A 396 28.30 -2.25 -3.50
CA THR A 396 28.90 -2.01 -2.18
C THR A 396 27.87 -2.10 -1.05
N ILE A 397 26.68 -1.56 -1.28
CA ILE A 397 25.54 -1.74 -0.39
C ILE A 397 24.86 -3.05 -0.78
N GLN A 398 24.86 -4.01 0.13
CA GLN A 398 24.35 -5.37 -0.07
C GLN A 398 22.95 -5.56 0.53
N ILE A 399 22.32 -4.49 1.00
CA ILE A 399 20.94 -4.46 1.51
C ILE A 399 20.19 -3.27 0.90
N ASP A 400 18.89 -3.39 0.77
CA ASP A 400 18.05 -2.38 0.12
C ASP A 400 17.72 -1.23 1.10
N ILE A 401 18.70 -0.35 1.31
CA ILE A 401 18.60 0.88 2.10
C ILE A 401 19.04 2.10 1.27
N PRO A 402 18.51 3.30 1.58
CA PRO A 402 18.98 4.54 0.98
C PRO A 402 20.48 4.81 1.19
N GLU A 403 21.14 5.39 0.18
CA GLU A 403 22.58 5.69 0.22
C GLU A 403 22.97 6.66 1.35
N ASP A 404 22.09 7.62 1.68
CA ASP A 404 22.26 8.56 2.79
C ASP A 404 22.29 7.83 4.14
N GLN A 405 21.42 6.82 4.33
CA GLN A 405 21.44 5.98 5.54
C GLN A 405 22.74 5.16 5.61
N ALA A 406 23.17 4.59 4.48
CA ALA A 406 24.41 3.83 4.42
C ALA A 406 25.63 4.69 4.78
N GLN A 407 25.73 5.89 4.20
CA GLN A 407 26.81 6.82 4.44
C GLN A 407 26.84 7.27 5.91
N LYS A 408 25.69 7.65 6.48
CA LYS A 408 25.58 8.05 7.89
C LYS A 408 26.07 6.95 8.84
N ILE A 409 25.73 5.69 8.58
CA ILE A 409 26.19 4.55 9.39
C ILE A 409 27.70 4.36 9.30
N VAL A 410 28.29 4.57 8.12
CA VAL A 410 29.75 4.46 7.91
C VAL A 410 30.47 5.61 8.63
N GLU A 411 29.95 6.84 8.57
CA GLU A 411 30.50 8.00 9.27
C GLU A 411 30.44 7.84 10.79
N GLN A 412 29.32 7.34 11.30
CA GLN A 412 29.08 7.10 12.72
C GLN A 412 29.73 5.80 13.25
N ARG A 413 30.54 5.10 12.45
CA ARG A 413 31.19 3.83 12.86
C ARG A 413 31.97 3.96 14.17
N LYS A 414 32.53 5.13 14.46
CA LYS A 414 33.30 5.42 15.69
C LYS A 414 32.43 5.87 16.87
N GLU A 415 31.20 6.31 16.62
CA GLU A 415 30.25 6.76 17.63
C GLU A 415 29.50 5.53 18.16
N LEU A 416 30.03 4.97 19.25
CA LEU A 416 29.61 3.76 19.97
C LEU A 416 28.18 3.83 20.56
N GLY A 417 27.15 3.88 19.71
CA GLY A 417 25.76 3.88 20.16
C GLY A 417 25.06 2.52 19.95
N PRO A 418 24.23 2.02 20.88
CA PRO A 418 23.42 0.81 20.67
C PRO A 418 22.42 0.94 19.52
N TYR A 419 22.24 2.16 18.99
CA TYR A 419 21.27 2.51 17.97
C TYR A 419 21.88 2.77 16.58
N VAL A 420 23.15 2.43 16.36
CA VAL A 420 23.86 2.65 15.08
C VAL A 420 23.07 2.10 13.88
N PHE A 421 22.46 0.92 14.01
CA PHE A 421 21.73 0.29 12.92
C PHE A 421 20.22 0.55 12.94
N ARG A 422 19.70 1.42 13.83
CA ARG A 422 18.25 1.63 14.04
C ARG A 422 17.51 1.94 12.74
N GLU A 423 17.97 2.96 12.01
CA GLU A 423 17.31 3.44 10.79
C GLU A 423 17.32 2.37 9.69
N ALA A 424 18.48 1.77 9.43
CA ALA A 424 18.60 0.68 8.45
C ALA A 424 17.77 -0.55 8.85
N GLN A 425 17.74 -0.93 10.13
CA GLN A 425 16.94 -2.06 10.62
C GLN A 425 15.44 -1.81 10.41
N MET A 426 14.95 -0.59 10.68
CA MET A 426 13.55 -0.23 10.44
C MET A 426 13.22 -0.24 8.94
N THR A 427 14.08 0.31 8.09
CA THR A 427 13.92 0.30 6.63
C THR A 427 13.82 -1.14 6.10
N ILE A 428 14.74 -2.01 6.51
CA ILE A 428 14.76 -3.42 6.10
C ILE A 428 13.57 -4.19 6.67
N PHE A 429 13.20 -3.96 7.93
CA PHE A 429 12.01 -4.58 8.51
C PHE A 429 10.76 -4.21 7.72
N ALA A 430 10.57 -2.92 7.42
CA ALA A 430 9.47 -2.41 6.62
C ALA A 430 9.44 -3.03 5.21
N LEU A 431 10.59 -3.18 4.57
CA LEU A 431 10.69 -3.79 3.25
C LEU A 431 10.32 -5.28 3.28
N LEU A 432 10.89 -6.04 4.22
CA LEU A 432 10.64 -7.47 4.36
C LEU A 432 9.19 -7.76 4.77
N PHE A 433 8.61 -6.93 5.64
CA PHE A 433 7.24 -7.09 6.12
C PHE A 433 6.21 -7.09 4.97
N LYS A 434 6.46 -6.36 3.87
CA LYS A 434 5.61 -6.39 2.65
C LYS A 434 5.45 -7.78 2.04
N PHE A 435 6.42 -8.67 2.27
CA PHE A 435 6.41 -10.05 1.76
C PHE A 435 5.91 -11.07 2.78
N TRP A 436 5.75 -10.68 4.04
CA TRP A 436 5.36 -11.59 5.12
C TRP A 436 3.98 -12.24 4.88
N PRO A 437 2.90 -11.51 4.54
CA PRO A 437 1.60 -12.14 4.25
C PRO A 437 1.68 -13.13 3.09
N LYS A 438 2.43 -12.79 2.03
CA LYS A 438 2.63 -13.67 0.86
C LYS A 438 3.36 -14.96 1.23
N PHE A 439 4.27 -14.90 2.20
CA PHE A 439 4.95 -16.07 2.71
C PHE A 439 4.03 -16.91 3.61
N CYS A 440 3.23 -16.28 4.46
CA CYS A 440 2.22 -16.99 5.25
C CYS A 440 1.24 -17.76 4.36
N ASP A 441 0.75 -17.13 3.28
CA ASP A 441 -0.10 -17.78 2.28
C ASP A 441 0.62 -18.91 1.54
N PHE A 442 1.89 -18.72 1.20
CA PHE A 442 2.69 -19.78 0.58
C PHE A 442 2.86 -21.00 1.50
N ARG A 443 3.10 -20.74 2.79
CA ARG A 443 3.28 -21.76 3.82
C ARG A 443 1.97 -22.47 4.17
N SER A 444 0.85 -21.77 4.29
CA SER A 444 -0.44 -22.37 4.63
C SER A 444 -0.94 -23.38 3.59
N ASN A 445 -0.48 -23.25 2.34
CA ASN A 445 -0.83 -24.14 1.24
C ASN A 445 0.11 -25.37 1.11
N LEU A 446 1.11 -25.53 1.99
CA LEU A 446 2.14 -26.56 1.89
C LEU A 446 2.38 -27.23 3.26
N ALA A 447 2.72 -28.52 3.24
CA ALA A 447 3.28 -29.17 4.41
C ALA A 447 4.70 -28.62 4.68
N ASP A 448 5.04 -28.37 5.94
CA ASP A 448 6.29 -27.70 6.35
C ASP A 448 7.56 -28.36 5.76
N GLU A 449 7.57 -29.69 5.61
CA GLU A 449 8.67 -30.47 5.02
C GLU A 449 8.92 -30.17 3.54
N ASN A 450 7.88 -29.77 2.81
CA ASN A 450 7.93 -29.54 1.36
C ASN A 450 8.32 -28.09 0.99
N ILE A 451 8.38 -27.18 1.97
CA ILE A 451 8.62 -25.76 1.75
C ILE A 451 10.03 -25.52 1.20
N LEU A 452 11.07 -26.01 1.89
CA LEU A 452 12.46 -25.79 1.50
C LEU A 452 12.82 -26.46 0.16
N PRO A 453 12.49 -27.76 -0.09
CA PRO A 453 12.78 -28.41 -1.36
C PRO A 453 12.16 -27.68 -2.56
N LEU A 454 10.94 -27.14 -2.40
CA LEU A 454 10.26 -26.40 -3.46
C LEU A 454 10.94 -25.05 -3.72
N LEU A 455 11.36 -24.34 -2.67
CA LEU A 455 12.07 -23.06 -2.79
C LEU A 455 13.45 -23.24 -3.44
N ASP A 456 14.21 -24.25 -3.03
CA ASP A 456 15.52 -24.53 -3.62
C ASP A 456 15.40 -24.96 -5.09
N LYS A 457 14.38 -25.76 -5.43
CA LYS A 457 14.08 -26.10 -6.83
C LYS A 457 13.73 -24.86 -7.67
N ARG A 458 12.96 -23.92 -7.13
CA ARG A 458 12.64 -22.65 -7.81
C ARG A 458 13.89 -21.78 -7.97
N ARG A 459 14.75 -21.72 -6.95
CA ARG A 459 16.01 -20.96 -6.97
C ARG A 459 16.97 -21.53 -8.00
N ALA A 460 17.16 -22.84 -8.05
CA ALA A 460 18.01 -23.51 -9.04
C ALA A 460 17.54 -23.20 -10.47
N ARG A 461 16.22 -23.21 -10.71
CA ARG A 461 15.64 -22.83 -12.01
C ARG A 461 15.89 -21.37 -12.36
N LYS A 462 15.76 -20.43 -11.41
CA LYS A 462 16.06 -19.01 -11.62
C LYS A 462 17.53 -18.81 -11.95
N LEU A 463 18.44 -19.45 -11.20
CA LEU A 463 19.89 -19.36 -11.42
C LEU A 463 20.30 -19.89 -12.80
N GLU A 464 19.75 -21.05 -13.20
CA GLU A 464 20.03 -21.62 -14.53
C GLU A 464 19.51 -20.73 -15.67
N LYS A 465 18.36 -20.07 -15.50
CA LYS A 465 17.86 -19.09 -16.47
C LYS A 465 18.77 -17.85 -16.57
N MET A 466 19.22 -17.32 -15.44
CA MET A 466 20.14 -16.17 -15.40
C MET A 466 21.49 -16.51 -16.06
N ARG A 467 22.02 -17.72 -15.82
CA ARG A 467 23.26 -18.20 -16.47
C ARG A 467 23.09 -18.24 -18.00
N ARG A 468 21.99 -18.81 -18.48
CA ARG A 468 21.69 -18.89 -19.92
C ARG A 468 21.49 -17.51 -20.56
N ALA A 469 20.85 -16.58 -19.86
CA ALA A 469 20.68 -15.21 -20.35
C ALA A 469 22.03 -14.50 -20.51
N ARG A 470 22.91 -14.62 -19.51
CA ARG A 470 24.27 -14.05 -19.56
C ARG A 470 25.11 -14.65 -20.70
N GLU A 471 25.05 -15.97 -20.87
CA GLU A 471 25.72 -16.65 -21.99
C GLU A 471 25.17 -16.23 -23.37
N ALA A 472 23.90 -15.88 -23.48
CA ALA A 472 23.32 -15.35 -24.72
C ALA A 472 23.76 -13.91 -24.99
N GLU A 473 23.80 -13.05 -23.96
CA GLU A 473 24.30 -11.68 -24.07
C GLU A 473 25.78 -11.62 -24.47
N ASP A 474 26.62 -12.49 -23.89
CA ASP A 474 28.05 -12.55 -24.21
C ASP A 474 28.28 -13.01 -25.66
N ARG A 475 27.44 -13.92 -26.18
CA ARG A 475 27.50 -14.33 -27.60
C ARG A 475 27.12 -13.19 -28.54
N VAL A 476 26.09 -12.40 -28.18
CA VAL A 476 25.65 -11.23 -28.98
C VAL A 476 26.69 -10.10 -28.96
N ARG A 477 27.49 -9.97 -27.90
CA ARG A 477 28.58 -8.97 -27.83
C ARG A 477 29.84 -9.37 -28.60
N GLN A 478 30.01 -10.66 -28.90
CA GLN A 478 31.17 -11.19 -29.63
C GLN A 478 30.92 -11.36 -31.14
N SER A 479 29.67 -11.26 -31.58
CA SER A 479 29.23 -11.21 -32.98
C SER A 479 29.03 -9.79 -33.45
#